data_AF-A0A3M2RM57-F1
#
_entry.id   AF-A0A3M2RM57-F1
#
_cell.length_a   1.000
_cell.length_b   1.000
_cell.length_c   1.000
_cell.angle_alpha   90.00
_cell.angle_beta   90.00
_cell.angle_gamma   90.00
#
_symmetry.space_group_name_H-M   'P 1'
#
loop_
_entity.id
_entity.type
_entity.pdbx_description
1 polymer ?
#
loop_
_entity_poly.entity_id
_entity_poly.type
_entity_poly.pdbx_seq_one_letter_code
_entity_poly.pdbx_strand_id
1 'polypeptide(L)'
;MDHVKTTFDRLQSFIDSGMSMSHIYQPVMLAYLLEHQGEASAEDIAESILLHDDSQLRYYRDIVKKMPGQVLAKHGVIEKGPKGSNRFFLRGYDELSPSERKRLQLQCEIRLAEYVEKRGKAAIFAHRDHSRDEIPGSLRYDTLKAAEFRCQLCGIPASDKALEVDHIIPVNHGGTNVPHNLQALCYSCNAMKRDRDDTDFRQWPEQYAHRQPDCLFCDPAGNQIEVLAENELALLLKDNFPVSQGHCLAIPKRHAETYFDLNPAELNGINHLLRDQREALMAEDANITGFNMGTNAGASAGQSVFHAHVHLIPRRDGDQENPRGGVRKVFPDKADY
;
A
#
# COMPACT_ATOMS: atom_id res chain seq x y z
N MET A 1 -32.86 -30.27 -30.27
CA MET A 1 -33.73 -29.29 -29.60
C MET A 1 -32.88 -28.64 -28.54
N ASP A 2 -32.34 -27.45 -28.84
CA ASP A 2 -31.61 -26.68 -27.83
C ASP A 2 -32.59 -26.32 -26.73
N HIS A 3 -32.38 -26.87 -25.54
CA HIS A 3 -33.07 -26.40 -24.34
C HIS A 3 -32.71 -24.93 -24.16
N VAL A 4 -33.66 -24.04 -24.44
CA VAL A 4 -33.52 -22.61 -24.13
C VAL A 4 -33.29 -22.52 -22.62
N LYS A 5 -32.05 -22.23 -22.21
CA LYS A 5 -31.70 -22.05 -20.81
C LYS A 5 -32.60 -20.99 -20.21
N THR A 6 -33.31 -21.33 -19.14
CA THR A 6 -34.16 -20.37 -18.45
C THR A 6 -33.30 -19.32 -17.73
N THR A 7 -33.89 -18.19 -17.34
CA THR A 7 -33.19 -17.19 -16.53
C THR A 7 -32.63 -17.79 -15.24
N PHE A 8 -33.36 -18.73 -14.65
CA PHE A 8 -32.92 -19.48 -13.47
C PHE A 8 -31.67 -20.31 -13.77
N ASP A 9 -31.66 -21.10 -14.86
CA ASP A 9 -30.50 -21.93 -15.24
C ASP A 9 -29.26 -21.08 -15.51
N ARG A 10 -29.45 -19.87 -16.07
CA ARG A 10 -28.36 -18.92 -16.30
C ARG A 10 -27.79 -18.37 -14.99
N LEU A 11 -28.65 -17.91 -14.08
CA LEU A 11 -28.22 -17.36 -12.79
C LEU A 11 -27.58 -18.44 -11.91
N GLN A 12 -28.16 -19.65 -11.89
CA GLN A 12 -27.61 -20.79 -11.15
C GLN A 12 -26.25 -21.21 -11.70
N SER A 13 -26.11 -21.36 -13.02
CA SER A 13 -24.80 -21.65 -13.65
C SER A 13 -23.75 -20.57 -13.35
N PHE A 14 -24.15 -19.30 -13.31
CA PHE A 14 -23.25 -18.21 -12.90
C PHE A 14 -22.83 -18.37 -11.44
N ILE A 15 -23.76 -18.57 -10.51
CA ILE A 15 -23.45 -18.75 -9.08
C ILE A 15 -22.53 -19.96 -8.84
N ASP A 16 -22.83 -21.10 -9.47
CA ASP A 16 -22.14 -22.36 -9.20
C ASP A 16 -20.73 -22.42 -9.81
N SER A 17 -20.50 -21.74 -10.94
CA SER A 17 -19.28 -21.94 -11.74
C SER A 17 -18.73 -20.69 -12.44
N GLY A 18 -19.55 -19.66 -12.67
CA GLY A 18 -19.13 -18.43 -13.34
C GLY A 18 -18.71 -17.30 -12.40
N MET A 19 -19.08 -17.38 -11.13
CA MET A 19 -18.86 -16.34 -10.13
C MET A 19 -17.42 -16.41 -9.60
N SER A 20 -16.71 -15.30 -9.70
CA SER A 20 -15.35 -15.20 -9.17
C SER A 20 -15.42 -14.83 -7.69
N MET A 21 -15.05 -15.77 -6.83
CA MET A 21 -15.07 -15.59 -5.36
C MET A 21 -13.87 -14.78 -4.83
N SER A 22 -13.30 -13.88 -5.64
CA SER A 22 -12.22 -12.99 -5.19
C SER A 22 -12.69 -11.97 -4.14
N HIS A 23 -13.98 -11.61 -4.13
CA HIS A 23 -14.63 -10.71 -3.16
C HIS A 23 -16.09 -11.10 -2.92
N ILE A 24 -16.69 -10.57 -1.85
CA ILE A 24 -18.11 -10.80 -1.49
C ILE A 24 -19.13 -10.01 -2.34
N TYR A 25 -18.68 -9.11 -3.20
CA TYR A 25 -19.56 -8.12 -3.86
C TYR A 25 -20.60 -8.75 -4.78
N GLN A 26 -20.18 -9.69 -5.63
CA GLN A 26 -21.06 -10.37 -6.59
C GLN A 26 -22.19 -11.15 -5.90
N PRO A 27 -21.93 -12.03 -4.90
CA PRO A 27 -23.00 -12.75 -4.24
C PRO A 27 -23.91 -11.83 -3.41
N VAL A 28 -23.37 -10.80 -2.75
CA VAL A 28 -24.18 -9.85 -1.97
C VAL A 28 -25.09 -9.01 -2.86
N MET A 29 -24.58 -8.48 -3.97
CA MET A 29 -25.38 -7.72 -4.93
C MET A 29 -26.49 -8.58 -5.53
N LEU A 30 -26.17 -9.80 -5.96
CA LEU A 30 -27.16 -10.69 -6.56
C LEU A 30 -28.23 -11.10 -5.55
N ALA A 31 -27.84 -11.44 -4.32
CA ALA A 31 -28.79 -11.74 -3.25
C ALA A 31 -29.70 -10.55 -2.94
N TYR A 32 -29.14 -9.35 -2.82
CA TYR A 32 -29.91 -8.13 -2.54
C TYR A 32 -30.94 -7.84 -3.63
N LEU A 33 -30.53 -7.93 -4.91
CA LEU A 33 -31.45 -7.76 -6.04
C LEU A 33 -32.56 -8.81 -6.03
N LEU A 34 -32.26 -10.07 -5.72
CA LEU A 34 -33.28 -11.13 -5.63
C LEU A 34 -34.30 -10.86 -4.51
N GLU A 35 -33.87 -10.29 -3.39
CA GLU A 35 -34.76 -9.91 -2.27
C GLU A 35 -35.58 -8.65 -2.56
N HIS A 36 -35.07 -7.73 -3.38
CA HIS A 36 -35.67 -6.41 -3.64
C HIS A 36 -36.31 -6.31 -5.04
N GLN A 37 -36.97 -7.39 -5.47
CA GLN A 37 -37.75 -7.43 -6.72
C GLN A 37 -36.94 -7.13 -8.00
N GLY A 38 -35.62 -7.35 -7.95
CA GLY A 38 -34.70 -7.13 -9.06
C GLY A 38 -34.20 -5.69 -9.21
N GLU A 39 -34.49 -4.79 -8.26
CA GLU A 39 -34.12 -3.37 -8.35
C GLU A 39 -33.51 -2.86 -7.04
N ALA A 40 -32.41 -2.12 -7.17
CA ALA A 40 -31.74 -1.44 -6.06
C ALA A 40 -30.85 -0.30 -6.61
N SER A 41 -30.66 0.75 -5.82
CA SER A 41 -29.63 1.75 -6.13
C SER A 41 -28.22 1.20 -5.85
N ALA A 42 -27.20 1.87 -6.38
CA ALA A 42 -25.81 1.52 -6.07
C ALA A 42 -25.52 1.74 -4.58
N GLU A 43 -26.12 2.76 -3.98
CA GLU A 43 -26.06 3.08 -2.56
C GLU A 43 -26.63 1.95 -1.71
N ASP A 44 -27.81 1.42 -2.05
CA ASP A 44 -28.44 0.31 -1.32
C ASP A 44 -27.55 -0.95 -1.34
N ILE A 45 -26.96 -1.27 -2.49
CA ILE A 45 -26.06 -2.41 -2.64
C ILE A 45 -24.77 -2.19 -1.85
N ALA A 46 -24.22 -0.97 -1.85
CA ALA A 46 -23.02 -0.63 -1.10
C ALA A 46 -23.26 -0.75 0.42
N GLU A 47 -24.40 -0.28 0.93
CA GLU A 47 -24.79 -0.45 2.33
C GLU A 47 -24.90 -1.95 2.69
N SER A 48 -25.51 -2.75 1.82
CA SER A 48 -25.60 -4.21 2.01
C SER A 48 -24.22 -4.88 2.03
N ILE A 49 -23.31 -4.48 1.15
CA ILE A 49 -21.92 -4.98 1.14
C ILE A 49 -21.21 -4.63 2.46
N LEU A 50 -21.37 -3.41 2.98
CA LEU A 50 -20.76 -3.00 4.24
C LEU A 50 -21.24 -3.87 5.43
N LEU A 51 -22.49 -4.34 5.40
CA LEU A 51 -23.02 -5.25 6.42
C LEU A 51 -22.39 -6.65 6.39
N HIS A 52 -21.78 -7.04 5.26
CA HIS A 52 -21.12 -8.34 5.09
C HIS A 52 -19.60 -8.27 5.21
N ASP A 53 -19.03 -7.06 5.34
CA ASP A 53 -17.60 -6.86 5.54
C ASP A 53 -17.19 -7.15 7.00
N ASP A 54 -16.73 -8.37 7.24
CA ASP A 54 -16.23 -8.83 8.54
C ASP A 54 -15.09 -7.95 9.09
N SER A 55 -14.28 -7.32 8.23
CA SER A 55 -13.19 -6.45 8.67
C SER A 55 -13.74 -5.14 9.26
N GLN A 56 -14.70 -4.51 8.58
CA GLN A 56 -15.36 -3.30 9.03
C GLN A 56 -16.19 -3.58 10.28
N LEU A 57 -16.95 -4.68 10.30
CA LEU A 57 -17.71 -5.08 11.48
C LEU A 57 -16.82 -5.31 12.70
N ARG A 58 -15.66 -5.94 12.55
CA ARG A 58 -14.68 -6.12 13.65
C ARG A 58 -14.13 -4.78 14.12
N TYR A 59 -13.75 -3.90 13.20
CA TYR A 59 -13.26 -2.56 13.53
C TYR A 59 -14.29 -1.76 14.34
N TYR A 60 -15.52 -1.65 13.84
CA TYR A 60 -16.58 -0.91 14.55
C TYR A 60 -16.98 -1.58 15.85
N ARG A 61 -16.93 -2.91 15.95
CA ARG A 61 -17.15 -3.64 17.20
C ARG A 61 -16.17 -3.21 18.29
N ASP A 62 -14.91 -3.02 17.95
CA ASP A 62 -13.89 -2.58 18.92
C ASP A 62 -14.01 -1.09 19.26
N ILE A 63 -14.31 -0.26 18.26
CA ILE A 63 -14.64 1.15 18.45
C ILE A 63 -15.80 1.31 19.42
N VAL A 64 -16.92 0.62 19.18
CA VAL A 64 -18.12 0.66 20.04
C VAL A 64 -17.77 0.30 21.48
N LYS A 65 -16.95 -0.73 21.71
CA LYS A 65 -16.55 -1.14 23.07
C LYS A 65 -15.72 -0.10 23.80
N LYS A 66 -14.72 0.47 23.12
CA LYS A 66 -13.70 1.35 23.70
C LYS A 66 -14.18 2.78 23.87
N MET A 67 -15.01 3.27 22.94
CA MET A 67 -15.41 4.68 22.92
C MET A 67 -16.85 4.85 23.43
N PRO A 68 -17.92 4.75 22.62
CA PRO A 68 -19.27 5.06 23.09
C PRO A 68 -19.73 4.10 24.19
N GLY A 69 -19.42 2.81 24.09
CA GLY A 69 -19.81 1.81 25.08
C GLY A 69 -19.12 2.00 26.44
N GLN A 70 -17.90 2.52 26.48
CA GLN A 70 -17.23 2.88 27.74
C GLN A 70 -17.75 4.19 28.31
N VAL A 71 -17.90 5.21 27.46
CA VAL A 71 -18.37 6.55 27.87
C VAL A 71 -19.79 6.47 28.41
N LEU A 72 -20.73 5.88 27.67
CA LEU A 72 -22.13 5.78 28.11
C LEU A 72 -22.28 4.91 29.37
N ALA A 73 -21.48 3.86 29.51
CA ALA A 73 -21.48 3.05 30.74
C ALA A 73 -20.94 3.85 31.94
N LYS A 74 -19.87 4.62 31.76
CA LYS A 74 -19.31 5.52 32.79
C LYS A 74 -20.33 6.56 33.24
N HIS A 75 -21.15 7.06 32.32
CA HIS A 75 -22.22 8.02 32.61
C HIS A 75 -23.52 7.36 33.11
N GLY A 76 -23.53 6.04 33.31
CA GLY A 76 -24.72 5.34 33.82
C GLY A 76 -25.89 5.30 32.83
N VAL A 77 -25.67 5.55 31.54
CA VAL A 77 -26.72 5.52 30.51
C VAL A 77 -27.00 4.08 30.07
N ILE A 78 -25.96 3.26 29.98
CA ILE A 78 -26.06 1.86 29.54
C ILE A 78 -25.43 0.89 30.55
N GLU A 79 -25.78 -0.39 30.40
CA GLU A 79 -25.13 -1.55 31.01
C GLU A 79 -24.42 -2.40 29.96
N LYS A 80 -23.25 -2.93 30.31
CA LYS A 80 -22.54 -3.91 29.49
C LYS A 80 -22.99 -5.30 29.90
N GLY A 81 -23.33 -6.15 28.93
CA GLY A 81 -23.64 -7.55 29.17
C GLY A 81 -22.43 -8.35 29.68
N PRO A 82 -22.60 -9.67 29.92
CA PRO A 82 -21.52 -10.55 30.38
C PRO A 82 -20.27 -10.45 29.51
N LYS A 83 -19.09 -10.66 30.12
CA LYS A 83 -17.78 -10.58 29.43
C LYS A 83 -17.79 -11.48 28.19
N GLY A 84 -17.51 -10.90 27.03
CA GLY A 84 -17.50 -11.59 25.73
C GLY A 84 -18.82 -11.55 24.95
N SER A 85 -19.94 -11.16 25.57
CA SER A 85 -21.25 -11.12 24.90
C SER A 85 -21.37 -10.03 23.81
N ASN A 86 -20.56 -8.97 23.89
CA ASN A 86 -20.65 -7.78 23.03
C ASN A 86 -22.05 -7.10 23.04
N ARG A 87 -22.82 -7.28 24.13
CA ARG A 87 -24.16 -6.71 24.27
C ARG A 87 -24.17 -5.48 25.17
N PHE A 88 -25.07 -4.55 24.85
CA PHE A 88 -25.31 -3.32 25.61
C PHE A 88 -26.81 -3.17 25.86
N PHE A 89 -27.17 -2.64 27.02
CA PHE A 89 -28.56 -2.44 27.43
C PHE A 89 -28.73 -0.98 27.88
N LEU A 90 -29.78 -0.30 27.41
CA LEU A 90 -30.11 1.04 27.93
C LEU A 90 -30.75 0.89 29.31
N ARG A 91 -30.23 1.58 30.32
CA ARG A 91 -30.82 1.55 31.67
C ARG A 91 -32.20 2.21 31.64
N GLY A 92 -33.17 1.58 32.29
CA GLY A 92 -34.55 2.10 32.37
C GLY A 92 -35.30 2.11 31.03
N TYR A 93 -34.88 1.31 30.03
CA TYR A 93 -35.56 1.27 28.74
C TYR A 93 -37.07 0.95 28.86
N ASP A 94 -37.42 0.02 29.75
CA ASP A 94 -38.79 -0.41 29.97
C ASP A 94 -39.66 0.64 30.69
N GLU A 95 -39.03 1.65 31.29
CA GLU A 95 -39.71 2.79 31.94
C GLU A 95 -40.11 3.88 30.92
N LEU A 96 -39.53 3.85 29.72
CA LEU A 96 -39.81 4.84 28.67
C LEU A 96 -41.06 4.45 27.87
N SER A 97 -42.03 5.36 27.77
CA SER A 97 -43.17 5.20 26.87
C SER A 97 -42.76 5.27 25.39
N PRO A 98 -43.57 4.75 24.44
CA PRO A 98 -43.26 4.83 23.01
C PRO A 98 -43.07 6.26 22.49
N SER A 99 -43.77 7.24 23.05
CA SER A 99 -43.66 8.65 22.66
C SER A 99 -42.38 9.30 23.20
N GLU A 100 -41.95 8.94 24.40
CA GLU A 100 -40.66 9.36 24.97
C GLU A 100 -39.49 8.76 24.19
N ARG A 101 -39.56 7.46 23.84
CA ARG A 101 -38.54 6.80 23.00
C ARG A 101 -38.37 7.51 21.65
N LYS A 102 -39.47 7.81 20.95
CA LYS A 102 -39.44 8.55 19.69
C LYS A 102 -38.84 9.95 19.86
N ARG A 103 -39.17 10.64 20.95
CA ARG A 103 -38.63 11.98 21.23
C ARG A 103 -37.12 11.95 21.47
N LEU A 104 -36.64 10.97 22.24
CA LEU A 104 -35.21 10.77 22.50
C LEU A 104 -34.46 10.38 21.22
N GLN A 105 -35.03 9.50 20.38
CA GLN A 105 -34.47 9.14 19.07
C GLN A 105 -34.33 10.38 18.18
N LEU A 106 -35.40 11.18 18.05
CA LEU A 106 -35.37 12.42 17.28
C LEU A 106 -34.32 13.40 17.83
N GLN A 107 -34.18 13.50 19.15
CA GLN A 107 -33.13 14.32 19.76
C GLN A 107 -31.72 13.83 19.41
N CYS A 108 -31.48 12.51 19.37
CA CYS A 108 -30.21 11.94 18.92
C CYS A 108 -29.95 12.26 17.44
N GLU A 109 -30.96 12.15 16.58
CA GLU A 109 -30.86 12.48 15.15
C GLU A 109 -30.56 13.97 14.93
N ILE A 110 -31.24 14.85 15.66
CA ILE A 110 -30.97 16.30 15.61
C ILE A 110 -29.54 16.59 16.06
N ARG A 111 -29.07 16.01 17.17
CA ARG A 111 -27.69 16.19 17.65
C ARG A 111 -26.66 15.68 16.64
N LEU A 112 -26.96 14.58 15.96
CA LEU A 112 -26.11 14.06 14.89
C LEU A 112 -26.09 15.02 13.71
N ALA A 113 -27.24 15.54 13.29
CA ALA A 113 -27.35 16.51 12.21
C ALA A 113 -26.60 17.81 12.51
N GLU A 114 -26.78 18.38 13.71
CA GLU A 114 -26.05 19.57 14.19
C GLU A 114 -24.54 19.35 14.20
N TYR A 115 -24.09 18.17 14.66
CA TYR A 115 -22.68 17.81 14.63
C TYR A 115 -22.15 17.75 13.19
N VAL A 116 -22.92 17.11 12.29
CA VAL A 116 -22.62 16.99 10.86
C VAL A 116 -22.52 18.33 10.15
N GLU A 117 -23.44 19.24 10.45
CA GLU A 117 -23.47 20.59 9.89
C GLU A 117 -22.31 21.44 10.41
N LYS A 118 -22.05 21.42 11.73
CA LYS A 118 -21.01 22.26 12.37
C LYS A 118 -19.59 21.94 11.91
N ARG A 119 -19.28 20.67 11.65
CA ARG A 119 -17.97 20.28 11.13
C ARG A 119 -17.94 20.17 9.60
N GLY A 120 -19.09 20.09 8.94
CA GLY A 120 -19.21 19.73 7.53
C GLY A 120 -19.08 18.23 7.30
N LYS A 121 -19.94 17.65 6.45
CA LYS A 121 -19.90 16.21 6.06
C LYS A 121 -18.48 15.80 5.62
N ALA A 122 -17.85 16.62 4.79
CA ALA A 122 -16.50 16.39 4.30
C ALA A 122 -15.43 16.38 5.40
N ALA A 123 -15.58 17.08 6.54
CA ALA A 123 -14.57 17.09 7.60
C ALA A 123 -14.78 16.01 8.68
N ILE A 124 -16.04 15.60 8.92
CA ILE A 124 -16.34 14.46 9.80
C ILE A 124 -15.96 13.16 9.14
N PHE A 125 -16.20 13.06 7.85
CA PHE A 125 -15.73 11.95 7.07
C PHE A 125 -14.40 12.25 6.40
N ALA A 126 -13.68 13.36 6.61
CA ALA A 126 -12.41 13.66 5.89
C ALA A 126 -11.35 12.56 5.95
N HIS A 127 -11.37 11.75 7.01
CA HIS A 127 -10.49 10.58 7.17
C HIS A 127 -11.04 9.30 6.48
N ARG A 128 -12.20 9.40 5.83
CA ARG A 128 -13.02 8.38 5.15
C ARG A 128 -13.62 8.87 3.83
N ASP A 129 -13.45 10.15 3.50
CA ASP A 129 -13.90 10.80 2.28
C ASP A 129 -12.84 10.47 1.26
N HIS A 130 -13.00 9.27 0.70
CA HIS A 130 -12.20 8.73 -0.38
C HIS A 130 -12.42 9.50 -1.70
N SER A 131 -13.13 10.63 -1.70
CA SER A 131 -13.51 11.34 -2.92
C SER A 131 -12.46 12.26 -3.52
N ARG A 132 -11.20 12.25 -3.06
CA ARG A 132 -10.15 12.96 -3.79
C ARG A 132 -9.19 12.12 -4.58
N ASP A 133 -9.03 10.83 -4.29
CA ASP A 133 -8.10 9.97 -5.06
C ASP A 133 -8.20 8.50 -4.64
N GLU A 134 -9.39 7.89 -4.72
CA GLU A 134 -9.51 6.44 -4.57
C GLU A 134 -8.60 5.75 -5.62
N ILE A 135 -7.66 4.90 -5.17
CA ILE A 135 -6.76 4.19 -6.07
C ILE A 135 -7.64 3.37 -7.03
N PRO A 136 -7.59 3.63 -8.36
CA PRO A 136 -8.44 2.94 -9.31
C PRO A 136 -8.35 1.43 -9.16
N GLY A 137 -9.47 0.70 -9.33
CA GLY A 137 -9.48 -0.76 -9.15
C GLY A 137 -8.46 -1.50 -10.03
N SER A 138 -8.21 -1.00 -11.25
CA SER A 138 -7.14 -1.48 -12.12
C SER A 138 -5.76 -1.28 -11.50
N LEU A 139 -5.48 -0.09 -11.00
CA LEU A 139 -4.21 0.26 -10.37
C LEU A 139 -3.98 -0.51 -9.06
N ARG A 140 -5.04 -0.77 -8.30
CA ARG A 140 -5.00 -1.67 -7.14
C ARG A 140 -4.62 -3.09 -7.56
N TYR A 141 -5.27 -3.61 -8.60
CA TYR A 141 -4.98 -4.95 -9.12
C TYR A 141 -3.54 -5.04 -9.64
N ASP A 142 -3.09 -4.05 -10.40
CA ASP A 142 -1.73 -4.01 -10.94
C ASP A 142 -0.69 -3.93 -9.84
N THR A 143 -0.96 -3.17 -8.76
CA THR A 143 -0.08 -3.11 -7.59
C THR A 143 -0.01 -4.46 -6.87
N LEU A 144 -1.15 -5.12 -6.65
CA LEU A 144 -1.19 -6.47 -6.04
C LEU A 144 -0.48 -7.50 -6.92
N LYS A 145 -0.67 -7.43 -8.24
CA LYS A 145 -0.03 -8.31 -9.22
C LYS A 145 1.48 -8.08 -9.25
N ALA A 146 1.94 -6.83 -9.24
CA ALA A 146 3.36 -6.49 -9.18
C ALA A 146 4.02 -6.97 -7.88
N ALA A 147 3.26 -6.99 -6.78
CA ALA A 147 3.69 -7.57 -5.51
C ALA A 147 3.53 -9.11 -5.44
N GLU A 148 3.19 -9.77 -6.55
CA GLU A 148 2.90 -11.22 -6.63
C GLU A 148 1.89 -11.68 -5.56
N PHE A 149 0.91 -10.82 -5.24
CA PHE A 149 -0.06 -11.03 -4.17
C PHE A 149 0.58 -11.35 -2.82
N ARG A 150 1.71 -10.69 -2.50
CA ARG A 150 2.38 -10.75 -1.21
C ARG A 150 2.49 -9.37 -0.57
N CYS A 151 2.50 -9.34 0.76
CA CYS A 151 2.81 -8.13 1.50
C CYS A 151 4.26 -7.70 1.22
N GLN A 152 4.46 -6.49 0.72
CA GLN A 152 5.78 -5.95 0.43
C GLN A 152 6.58 -5.59 1.70
N LEU A 153 5.96 -5.61 2.88
CA LEU A 153 6.66 -5.43 4.16
C LEU A 153 7.09 -6.76 4.80
N CYS A 154 6.20 -7.74 4.87
CA CYS A 154 6.47 -8.99 5.62
C CYS A 154 6.46 -10.28 4.77
N GLY A 155 6.20 -10.17 3.47
CA GLY A 155 6.22 -11.29 2.51
C GLY A 155 5.03 -12.25 2.60
N ILE A 156 4.11 -12.07 3.54
CA ILE A 156 2.97 -12.97 3.73
C ILE A 156 2.05 -12.94 2.49
N PRO A 157 1.61 -14.10 1.96
CA PRO A 157 0.75 -14.14 0.78
C PRO A 157 -0.69 -13.74 1.10
N ALA A 158 -1.40 -13.26 0.07
CA ALA A 158 -2.80 -12.86 0.14
C ALA A 158 -3.75 -14.00 0.55
N SER A 159 -3.35 -15.26 0.32
CA SER A 159 -4.07 -16.46 0.78
C SER A 159 -4.13 -16.56 2.30
N ASP A 160 -3.10 -16.06 2.98
CA ASP A 160 -2.93 -16.23 4.43
C ASP A 160 -3.37 -14.96 5.18
N LYS A 161 -3.17 -13.78 4.59
CA LYS A 161 -3.69 -12.51 5.10
C LYS A 161 -4.14 -11.61 3.96
N ALA A 162 -5.33 -11.03 4.10
CA ALA A 162 -5.84 -10.02 3.19
C ALA A 162 -4.82 -8.88 3.03
N LEU A 163 -4.58 -8.50 1.77
CA LEU A 163 -3.72 -7.40 1.38
C LEU A 163 -4.56 -6.17 1.00
N GLU A 164 -4.03 -5.02 1.33
CA GLU A 164 -4.56 -3.70 1.00
C GLU A 164 -3.50 -2.95 0.19
N VAL A 165 -3.95 -2.17 -0.78
CA VAL A 165 -3.07 -1.22 -1.47
C VAL A 165 -3.17 0.13 -0.78
N ASP A 166 -2.03 0.65 -0.37
CA ASP A 166 -1.89 1.93 0.32
C ASP A 166 -0.78 2.76 -0.32
N HIS A 167 -0.82 4.08 -0.14
CA HIS A 167 0.24 4.96 -0.65
C HIS A 167 1.50 4.86 0.20
N ILE A 168 2.68 4.94 -0.42
CA ILE A 168 3.96 5.06 0.28
C ILE A 168 4.04 6.44 0.91
N ILE A 169 3.92 7.50 0.11
CA ILE A 169 3.70 8.87 0.55
C ILE A 169 2.20 9.09 0.68
N PRO A 170 1.67 9.39 1.88
CA PRO A 170 0.26 9.66 2.06
C PRO A 170 -0.24 10.84 1.21
N VAL A 171 -1.51 10.79 0.76
CA VAL A 171 -2.14 11.84 -0.06
C VAL A 171 -2.14 13.21 0.65
N ASN A 172 -2.35 13.23 1.96
CA ASN A 172 -2.27 14.46 2.76
C ASN A 172 -0.86 15.07 2.84
N HIS A 173 0.17 14.33 2.41
CA HIS A 173 1.55 14.77 2.26
C HIS A 173 1.96 14.90 0.77
N GLY A 174 1.01 14.97 -0.16
CA GLY A 174 1.26 15.19 -1.58
C GLY A 174 1.52 13.93 -2.41
N GLY A 175 1.31 12.73 -1.84
CA GLY A 175 1.40 11.50 -2.61
C GLY A 175 0.29 11.36 -3.66
N THR A 176 0.63 10.86 -4.85
CA THR A 176 -0.27 10.69 -5.99
C THR A 176 -0.61 9.22 -6.25
N ASN A 177 -1.63 8.96 -7.09
CA ASN A 177 -2.06 7.63 -7.55
C ASN A 177 -1.19 7.09 -8.71
N VAL A 178 0.10 6.99 -8.48
CA VAL A 178 1.09 6.50 -9.45
C VAL A 178 1.65 5.15 -8.98
N PRO A 179 1.93 4.19 -9.89
CA PRO A 179 2.35 2.83 -9.51
C PRO A 179 3.50 2.78 -8.49
N HIS A 180 4.47 3.70 -8.62
CA HIS A 180 5.65 3.76 -7.76
C HIS A 180 5.39 4.35 -6.37
N ASN A 181 4.26 5.02 -6.16
CA ASN A 181 3.81 5.50 -4.85
C ASN A 181 2.83 4.52 -4.18
N LEU A 182 2.59 3.33 -4.76
CA LEU A 182 1.64 2.36 -4.24
C LEU A 182 2.35 1.11 -3.74
N GLN A 183 1.81 0.52 -2.67
CA GLN A 183 2.34 -0.71 -2.09
C GLN A 183 1.23 -1.64 -1.61
N ALA A 184 1.43 -2.95 -1.77
CA ALA A 184 0.59 -4.00 -1.24
C ALA A 184 1.05 -4.39 0.18
N LEU A 185 0.21 -4.16 1.18
CA LEU A 185 0.50 -4.48 2.58
C LEU A 185 -0.59 -5.38 3.17
N CYS A 186 -0.23 -6.35 4.01
CA CYS A 186 -1.25 -7.07 4.77
C CYS A 186 -1.89 -6.15 5.81
N TYR A 187 -3.16 -6.41 6.16
CA TYR A 187 -3.90 -5.54 7.11
C TYR A 187 -3.12 -5.27 8.41
N SER A 188 -2.34 -6.24 8.91
CA SER A 188 -1.54 -6.05 10.13
C SER A 188 -0.38 -5.07 9.91
N CYS A 189 0.33 -5.19 8.79
CA CYS A 189 1.41 -4.27 8.44
C CYS A 189 0.86 -2.87 8.14
N ASN A 190 -0.30 -2.79 7.46
CA ASN A 190 -0.96 -1.53 7.18
C ASN A 190 -1.50 -0.84 8.43
N ALA A 191 -2.10 -1.60 9.36
CA ALA A 191 -2.57 -1.08 10.64
C ALA A 191 -1.43 -0.65 11.55
N MET A 192 -0.30 -1.38 11.57
CA MET A 192 0.89 -1.03 12.34
C MET A 192 1.56 0.26 11.84
N LYS A 193 1.40 0.60 10.55
CA LYS A 193 1.79 1.92 10.00
C LYS A 193 1.04 3.09 10.67
N ARG A 194 -0.08 2.82 11.36
CA ARG A 194 -0.92 3.82 12.02
C ARG A 194 -0.80 3.86 13.55
N ASP A 195 -0.29 2.82 14.20
CA ASP A 195 -0.27 2.77 15.66
C ASP A 195 0.90 1.93 16.21
N ARG A 196 1.75 2.61 17.01
CA ARG A 196 2.90 2.14 17.81
C ARG A 196 4.23 1.99 17.09
N ASP A 197 4.82 3.13 16.79
CA ASP A 197 6.24 3.32 17.00
C ASP A 197 6.44 4.79 17.44
N ASP A 198 7.45 5.07 18.26
CA ASP A 198 7.85 6.46 18.57
C ASP A 198 8.42 7.18 17.32
N THR A 199 8.44 6.47 16.19
CA THR A 199 8.58 7.00 14.84
C THR A 199 7.35 7.84 14.47
N ASP A 200 7.47 9.15 14.66
CA ASP A 200 6.48 10.12 14.20
C ASP A 200 6.43 10.16 12.66
N PHE A 201 5.50 9.40 12.06
CA PHE A 201 5.28 9.37 10.61
C PHE A 201 4.82 10.72 10.02
N ARG A 202 4.51 11.74 10.84
CA ARG A 202 4.30 13.12 10.33
C ARG A 202 5.60 13.76 9.85
N GLN A 203 6.74 13.22 10.28
CA GLN A 203 8.09 13.62 9.85
C GLN A 203 8.61 12.78 8.67
N TRP A 204 7.82 11.88 8.09
CA TRP A 204 8.29 11.02 6.99
C TRP A 204 8.84 11.81 5.77
N PRO A 205 8.23 12.93 5.36
CA PRO A 205 8.82 13.82 4.36
C PRO A 205 10.16 14.39 4.82
N GLU A 206 10.31 14.74 6.10
CA GLU A 206 11.54 15.29 6.68
C GLU A 206 12.65 14.22 6.74
N GLN A 207 12.29 12.97 7.04
CA GLN A 207 13.20 11.83 7.01
C GLN A 207 13.70 11.57 5.58
N TYR A 208 12.81 11.54 4.58
CA TYR A 208 13.22 11.41 3.17
C TYR A 208 13.90 12.66 2.61
N ALA A 209 13.68 13.82 3.22
CA ALA A 209 14.36 15.06 2.88
C ALA A 209 15.75 15.16 3.51
N HIS A 210 16.16 14.21 4.37
CA HIS A 210 17.51 14.21 4.91
C HIS A 210 18.55 14.19 3.78
N ARG A 211 19.42 15.20 3.80
CA ARG A 211 20.57 15.38 2.90
C ARG A 211 21.79 15.68 3.77
N GLN A 212 22.95 15.19 3.35
CA GLN A 212 24.22 15.53 3.97
C GLN A 212 24.91 16.61 3.11
N PRO A 213 25.28 17.78 3.67
CA PRO A 213 25.79 18.92 2.89
C PRO A 213 26.99 18.62 2.00
N ASP A 214 27.89 17.73 2.44
CA ASP A 214 29.14 17.41 1.73
C ASP A 214 29.03 16.12 0.88
N CYS A 215 27.83 15.57 0.73
CA CYS A 215 27.64 14.34 -0.04
C CYS A 215 27.35 14.64 -1.51
N LEU A 216 28.19 14.09 -2.40
CA LEU A 216 28.06 14.26 -3.86
C LEU A 216 26.67 13.85 -4.40
N PHE A 217 26.11 12.77 -3.86
CA PHE A 217 24.83 12.21 -4.30
C PHE A 217 23.61 12.93 -3.69
N CYS A 218 23.80 13.76 -2.66
CA CYS A 218 22.75 14.59 -2.11
C CYS A 218 22.43 15.81 -2.99
N ASP A 219 23.39 16.26 -3.79
CA ASP A 219 23.22 17.31 -4.80
C ASP A 219 23.85 16.90 -6.15
N PRO A 220 23.23 15.97 -6.90
CA PRO A 220 23.78 15.52 -8.18
C PRO A 220 23.99 16.67 -9.17
N ALA A 221 23.08 17.64 -9.22
CA ALA A 221 23.15 18.77 -10.14
C ALA A 221 24.34 19.68 -9.83
N GLY A 222 24.54 20.07 -8.57
CA GLY A 222 25.69 20.86 -8.15
C GLY A 222 27.03 20.15 -8.34
N ASN A 223 27.02 18.82 -8.31
CA ASN A 223 28.20 17.97 -8.51
C ASN A 223 28.38 17.46 -9.96
N GLN A 224 27.62 17.99 -10.92
CA GLN A 224 27.72 17.65 -12.35
C GLN A 224 27.49 16.15 -12.64
N ILE A 225 26.57 15.53 -11.91
CA ILE A 225 26.15 14.14 -12.10
C ILE A 225 24.81 14.14 -12.82
N GLU A 226 24.77 13.48 -13.98
CA GLU A 226 23.57 13.42 -14.83
C GLU A 226 22.51 12.49 -14.22
N VAL A 227 21.30 13.01 -14.01
CA VAL A 227 20.13 12.23 -13.58
C VAL A 227 19.41 11.69 -14.81
N LEU A 228 19.38 10.37 -14.96
CA LEU A 228 18.76 9.68 -16.10
C LEU A 228 17.25 9.47 -15.89
N ALA A 229 16.84 9.17 -14.66
CA ALA A 229 15.45 8.95 -14.28
C ALA A 229 15.26 9.15 -12.77
N GLU A 230 14.02 9.31 -12.33
CA GLU A 230 13.67 9.38 -10.90
C GLU A 230 12.28 8.82 -10.61
N ASN A 231 12.07 8.40 -9.37
CA ASN A 231 10.75 8.21 -8.77
C ASN A 231 10.69 8.95 -7.42
N GLU A 232 9.68 8.73 -6.57
CA GLU A 232 9.53 9.47 -5.31
C GLU A 232 10.72 9.33 -4.38
N LEU A 233 11.35 8.17 -4.36
CA LEU A 233 12.30 7.79 -3.32
C LEU A 233 13.72 7.59 -3.84
N ALA A 234 13.91 7.47 -5.15
CA ALA A 234 15.18 7.13 -5.74
C ALA A 234 15.50 7.95 -6.99
N LEU A 235 16.79 8.07 -7.28
CA LEU A 235 17.35 8.64 -8.50
C LEU A 235 18.16 7.57 -9.22
N LEU A 236 18.13 7.62 -10.54
CA LEU A 236 19.04 6.89 -11.40
C LEU A 236 20.04 7.87 -11.98
N LEU A 237 21.32 7.67 -11.68
CA LEU A 237 22.41 8.55 -12.05
C LEU A 237 23.32 7.86 -13.07
N LYS A 238 23.83 8.62 -14.05
CA LYS A 238 24.91 8.14 -14.90
C LYS A 238 26.21 8.11 -14.13
N ASP A 239 26.98 7.04 -14.26
CA ASP A 239 28.30 6.98 -13.65
C ASP A 239 29.30 7.81 -14.48
N ASN A 240 30.01 8.74 -13.84
CA ASN A 240 31.03 9.58 -14.48
C ASN A 240 32.33 8.81 -14.78
N PHE A 241 32.54 7.65 -14.16
CA PHE A 241 33.66 6.74 -14.35
C PHE A 241 33.13 5.33 -14.70
N PRO A 242 32.45 5.18 -15.85
CA PRO A 242 31.74 3.95 -16.17
C PRO A 242 32.71 2.77 -16.38
N VAL A 243 32.42 1.62 -15.78
CA VAL A 243 33.18 0.38 -16.00
C VAL A 243 32.87 -0.22 -17.37
N SER A 244 31.64 -0.01 -17.87
CA SER A 244 31.22 -0.34 -19.22
C SER A 244 30.24 0.70 -19.74
N GLN A 245 30.07 0.79 -21.07
CA GLN A 245 29.11 1.71 -21.66
C GLN A 245 27.68 1.39 -21.18
N GLY A 246 27.02 2.42 -20.63
CA GLY A 246 25.69 2.33 -20.03
C GLY A 246 25.70 2.10 -18.51
N HIS A 247 26.88 2.09 -17.86
CA HIS A 247 26.99 1.98 -16.40
C HIS A 247 26.28 3.15 -15.70
N CYS A 248 25.35 2.81 -14.81
CA CYS A 248 24.60 3.76 -14.00
C CYS A 248 24.44 3.27 -12.56
N LEU A 249 24.01 4.20 -11.70
CA LEU A 249 23.86 4.03 -10.26
C LEU A 249 22.42 4.36 -9.86
N ALA A 250 21.73 3.44 -9.18
CA ALA A 250 20.48 3.76 -8.52
C ALA A 250 20.73 4.09 -7.04
N ILE A 251 20.24 5.24 -6.58
CA ILE A 251 20.47 5.76 -5.22
C ILE A 251 19.14 6.16 -4.57
N PRO A 252 19.01 6.12 -3.23
CA PRO A 252 17.90 6.79 -2.57
C PRO A 252 18.07 8.31 -2.67
N LYS A 253 16.97 9.05 -2.73
CA LYS A 253 16.96 10.52 -2.59
C LYS A 253 17.41 10.93 -1.19
N ARG A 254 16.93 10.22 -0.16
CA ARG A 254 17.39 10.37 1.22
C ARG A 254 18.85 9.98 1.32
N HIS A 255 19.63 10.72 2.10
CA HIS A 255 20.96 10.26 2.48
C HIS A 255 20.86 9.04 3.40
N ALA A 256 21.35 7.91 2.91
CA ALA A 256 21.53 6.66 3.64
C ALA A 256 22.94 6.19 3.32
N GLU A 257 23.76 5.85 4.31
CA GLU A 257 25.19 5.63 4.09
C GLU A 257 25.45 4.37 3.24
N THR A 258 24.80 3.26 3.60
CA THR A 258 24.99 1.96 2.95
C THR A 258 23.65 1.34 2.52
N TYR A 259 23.72 0.30 1.70
CA TYR A 259 22.55 -0.50 1.31
C TYR A 259 21.75 -1.02 2.53
N PHE A 260 22.42 -1.27 3.66
CA PHE A 260 21.79 -1.80 4.87
C PHE A 260 21.00 -0.74 5.66
N ASP A 261 21.17 0.53 5.32
CA ASP A 261 20.45 1.66 5.93
C ASP A 261 19.18 2.05 5.14
N LEU A 262 18.90 1.33 4.05
CA LEU A 262 17.73 1.53 3.21
C LEU A 262 16.49 0.90 3.84
N ASN A 263 15.37 1.61 3.76
CA ASN A 263 14.09 1.04 4.13
C ASN A 263 13.45 0.25 2.95
N PRO A 264 12.45 -0.60 3.20
CA PRO A 264 11.83 -1.40 2.13
C PRO A 264 11.25 -0.60 0.96
N ALA A 265 10.74 0.61 1.22
CA ALA A 265 10.18 1.46 0.16
C ALA A 265 11.28 2.02 -0.76
N GLU A 266 12.42 2.42 -0.18
CA GLU A 266 13.60 2.85 -0.94
C GLU A 266 14.19 1.70 -1.75
N LEU A 267 14.28 0.50 -1.17
CA LEU A 267 14.72 -0.71 -1.88
C LEU A 267 13.83 -1.00 -3.09
N ASN A 268 12.51 -0.90 -2.92
CA ASN A 268 11.56 -1.08 -4.02
C ASN A 268 11.71 0.00 -5.09
N GLY A 269 11.82 1.28 -4.68
CA GLY A 269 12.04 2.40 -5.60
C GLY A 269 13.31 2.26 -6.42
N ILE A 270 14.42 1.86 -5.78
CA ILE A 270 15.70 1.56 -6.45
C ILE A 270 15.55 0.40 -7.43
N ASN A 271 14.93 -0.71 -7.00
CA ASN A 271 14.76 -1.88 -7.84
C ASN A 271 13.87 -1.63 -9.07
N HIS A 272 12.85 -0.77 -8.96
CA HIS A 272 12.05 -0.34 -10.11
C HIS A 272 12.91 0.41 -11.13
N LEU A 273 13.69 1.42 -10.71
CA LEU A 273 14.58 2.15 -11.62
C LEU A 273 15.60 1.25 -12.31
N LEU A 274 16.18 0.29 -11.56
CA LEU A 274 17.16 -0.65 -12.11
C LEU A 274 16.53 -1.57 -13.17
N ARG A 275 15.28 -2.03 -12.96
CA ARG A 275 14.55 -2.86 -13.92
C ARG A 275 14.18 -2.11 -15.18
N ASP A 276 13.64 -0.91 -15.03
CA ASP A 276 13.25 -0.06 -16.15
C ASP A 276 14.46 0.32 -17.00
N GLN A 277 15.58 0.68 -16.34
CA GLN A 277 16.82 1.00 -17.04
C GLN A 277 17.42 -0.20 -17.76
N ARG A 278 17.36 -1.41 -17.18
CA ARG A 278 17.77 -2.65 -17.85
C ARG A 278 17.06 -2.79 -19.19
N GLU A 279 15.75 -2.59 -19.19
CA GLU A 279 14.90 -2.75 -20.38
C GLU A 279 15.19 -1.66 -21.41
N ALA A 280 15.34 -0.40 -20.98
CA ALA A 280 15.73 0.70 -21.85
C ALA A 280 17.09 0.45 -22.52
N LEU A 281 18.10 0.02 -21.76
CA LEU A 281 19.44 -0.25 -22.29
C LEU A 281 19.45 -1.42 -23.29
N MET A 282 18.72 -2.51 -23.00
CA MET A 282 18.60 -3.63 -23.94
C MET A 282 17.84 -3.26 -25.21
N ALA A 283 16.89 -2.32 -25.13
CA ALA A 283 16.19 -1.82 -26.30
C ALA A 283 17.08 -0.91 -27.18
N GLU A 284 18.02 -0.18 -26.57
CA GLU A 284 18.95 0.71 -27.27
C GLU A 284 20.18 -0.03 -27.85
N ASP A 285 20.72 -1.00 -27.13
CA ASP A 285 21.89 -1.79 -27.53
C ASP A 285 21.62 -3.30 -27.44
N ALA A 286 21.33 -3.89 -28.61
CA ALA A 286 21.06 -5.31 -28.75
C ALA A 286 22.27 -6.22 -28.45
N ASN A 287 23.48 -5.67 -28.31
CA ASN A 287 24.67 -6.45 -27.94
C ASN A 287 24.81 -6.65 -26.43
N ILE A 288 23.97 -6.00 -25.62
CA ILE A 288 23.95 -6.24 -24.17
C ILE A 288 23.35 -7.63 -23.93
N THR A 289 24.19 -8.56 -23.48
CA THR A 289 23.84 -9.96 -23.23
C THR A 289 23.74 -10.29 -21.74
N GLY A 290 24.18 -9.38 -20.87
CA GLY A 290 24.10 -9.57 -19.42
C GLY A 290 24.31 -8.29 -18.62
N PHE A 291 24.24 -8.41 -17.30
CA PHE A 291 24.47 -7.30 -16.37
C PHE A 291 25.23 -7.79 -15.15
N ASN A 292 26.11 -6.95 -14.61
CA ASN A 292 26.55 -7.06 -13.23
C ASN A 292 25.85 -6.00 -12.39
N MET A 293 25.41 -6.41 -11.21
CA MET A 293 24.81 -5.54 -10.22
C MET A 293 25.47 -5.77 -8.89
N GLY A 294 25.63 -4.71 -8.10
CA GLY A 294 26.29 -4.79 -6.81
C GLY A 294 26.28 -3.47 -6.08
N THR A 295 26.67 -3.53 -4.81
CA THR A 295 26.82 -2.37 -3.93
C THR A 295 28.00 -2.64 -3.02
N ASN A 296 28.75 -1.59 -2.70
CA ASN A 296 29.83 -1.65 -1.72
C ASN A 296 29.33 -0.97 -0.44
N ALA A 297 29.44 -1.66 0.71
CA ALA A 297 29.05 -1.15 2.01
C ALA A 297 30.27 -1.04 2.92
N GLY A 298 30.69 0.19 3.20
CA GLY A 298 31.87 0.54 3.98
C GLY A 298 33.15 0.62 3.16
N ALA A 299 34.13 1.37 3.68
CA ALA A 299 35.42 1.62 3.02
C ALA A 299 36.19 0.34 2.68
N SER A 300 36.18 -0.66 3.56
CA SER A 300 36.85 -1.95 3.33
C SER A 300 36.26 -2.75 2.16
N ALA A 301 35.00 -2.49 1.80
CA ALA A 301 34.34 -3.08 0.64
C ALA A 301 34.57 -2.25 -0.65
N GLY A 302 35.32 -1.15 -0.57
CA GLY A 302 35.58 -0.26 -1.71
C GLY A 302 34.49 0.80 -1.92
N GLN A 303 33.67 1.11 -0.92
CA GLN A 303 32.73 2.24 -1.00
C GLN A 303 33.51 3.57 -0.97
N SER A 304 33.33 4.40 -1.99
CA SER A 304 33.99 5.70 -2.14
C SER A 304 33.07 6.88 -1.82
N VAL A 305 31.81 6.80 -2.22
CA VAL A 305 30.76 7.75 -1.82
C VAL A 305 29.90 7.07 -0.75
N PHE A 306 29.90 7.65 0.44
CA PHE A 306 29.15 7.18 1.62
C PHE A 306 27.68 7.55 1.54
N HIS A 307 27.05 7.18 0.43
CA HIS A 307 25.62 7.26 0.16
C HIS A 307 25.28 6.02 -0.66
N ALA A 308 24.31 5.23 -0.21
CA ALA A 308 23.95 3.95 -0.77
C ALA A 308 23.72 4.05 -2.28
N HIS A 309 24.42 3.23 -3.04
CA HIS A 309 24.26 3.15 -4.48
C HIS A 309 24.36 1.71 -4.95
N VAL A 310 23.49 1.36 -5.89
CA VAL A 310 23.47 0.07 -6.54
C VAL A 310 23.91 0.26 -7.98
N HIS A 311 25.02 -0.36 -8.33
CA HIS A 311 25.57 -0.36 -9.68
C HIS A 311 24.70 -1.22 -10.61
N LEU A 312 24.47 -0.73 -11.82
CA LEU A 312 23.97 -1.50 -12.95
C LEU A 312 24.96 -1.39 -14.10
N ILE A 313 25.71 -2.47 -14.34
CA ILE A 313 26.82 -2.50 -15.30
C ILE A 313 26.41 -3.42 -16.45
N PRO A 314 26.06 -2.87 -17.64
CA PRO A 314 25.72 -3.69 -18.80
C PRO A 314 26.95 -4.44 -19.33
N ARG A 315 26.76 -5.69 -19.75
CA ARG A 315 27.81 -6.58 -20.24
C ARG A 315 27.51 -7.05 -21.65
N ARG A 316 28.56 -7.23 -22.44
CA ARG A 316 28.53 -7.68 -23.84
C ARG A 316 29.46 -8.87 -24.00
N ASP A 317 29.17 -9.74 -24.95
CA ASP A 317 30.08 -10.85 -25.24
C ASP A 317 31.44 -10.32 -25.72
N GLY A 318 32.52 -10.80 -25.10
CA GLY A 318 33.89 -10.39 -25.41
C GLY A 318 34.35 -9.07 -24.78
N ASP A 319 33.53 -8.40 -23.96
CA ASP A 319 33.94 -7.17 -23.24
C ASP A 319 34.99 -7.42 -22.13
N GLN A 320 35.17 -8.67 -21.73
CA GLN A 320 36.17 -9.15 -20.78
C GLN A 320 36.64 -10.54 -21.20
N GLU A 321 37.96 -10.75 -21.25
CA GLU A 321 38.57 -12.00 -21.73
C GLU A 321 38.07 -13.25 -20.99
N ASN A 322 38.01 -13.21 -19.64
CA ASN A 322 37.42 -14.26 -18.82
C ASN A 322 36.36 -13.63 -17.90
N PRO A 323 35.06 -13.72 -18.21
CA PRO A 323 34.00 -13.17 -17.36
C PRO A 323 33.64 -14.03 -16.15
N ARG A 324 34.10 -15.29 -16.09
CA ARG A 324 33.81 -16.24 -14.99
C ARG A 324 34.31 -15.65 -13.66
N GLY A 325 33.62 -15.99 -12.57
CA GLY A 325 33.90 -15.49 -11.23
C GLY A 325 33.15 -14.21 -10.85
N GLY A 326 32.88 -13.30 -11.79
CA GLY A 326 32.08 -12.09 -11.55
C GLY A 326 32.49 -11.35 -10.28
N VAL A 327 31.57 -11.26 -9.30
CA VAL A 327 31.79 -10.63 -7.99
C VAL A 327 32.99 -11.18 -7.21
N ARG A 328 33.40 -12.43 -7.46
CA ARG A 328 34.56 -13.04 -6.79
C ARG A 328 35.88 -12.33 -7.15
N LYS A 329 35.91 -11.58 -8.25
CA LYS A 329 37.07 -10.80 -8.68
C LYS A 329 37.43 -9.65 -7.74
N VAL A 330 36.64 -9.39 -6.70
CA VAL A 330 37.06 -8.59 -5.54
C VAL A 330 38.33 -9.17 -4.91
N PHE A 331 38.51 -10.49 -4.96
CA PHE A 331 39.78 -11.17 -4.69
C PHE A 331 40.21 -11.91 -5.97
N PRO A 332 41.00 -11.30 -6.86
CA PRO A 332 41.34 -11.86 -8.17
C PRO A 332 41.87 -13.30 -8.10
N ASP A 333 42.73 -13.60 -7.12
CA ASP A 333 43.31 -14.93 -6.90
C ASP A 333 42.28 -16.02 -6.53
N LYS A 334 41.05 -15.62 -6.18
CA LYS A 334 39.92 -16.50 -5.83
C LYS A 334 38.79 -16.45 -6.86
N ALA A 335 38.97 -15.73 -7.98
CA ALA A 335 37.92 -15.51 -8.96
C ALA A 335 37.49 -16.80 -9.66
N ASP A 336 38.47 -17.63 -10.04
CA ASP A 336 38.23 -18.87 -10.78
C ASP A 336 37.83 -20.03 -9.85
N TYR A 337 36.87 -20.83 -10.33
CA TYR A 337 36.39 -22.06 -9.68
C TYR A 337 35.72 -22.98 -10.71
#